data_AF-A0A923XIK5-F1
#
_entry.id   AF-A0A923XIK5-F1
#
_cell.length_a   1.000
_cell.length_b   1.000
_cell.length_c   1.000
_cell.angle_alpha   90.00
_cell.angle_beta   90.00
_cell.angle_gamma   90.00
#
_symmetry.space_group_name_H-M   'P 1'
#
loop_
_entity.id
_entity.type
_entity.pdbx_description
1 polymer ?
#
loop_
_entity_poly.entity_id
_entity_poly.type
_entity_poly.pdbx_seq_one_letter_code
_entity_poly.pdbx_strand_id
1 'polypeptide(L)' 'METLREKPAFKNLFQKHRCITPANGFYEWDTKSTNGKQPYYITLLNKTNIGYAGIYDIWQNPTTKELKKNVA' A
#
# COMPACT_ATOMS: atom_id res chain seq x y z
N MET A 1 8.21 -2.24 12.09
CA MET A 1 6.92 -2.85 11.72
C MET A 1 6.27 -3.39 12.99
N GLU A 2 5.36 -2.64 13.61
CA GLU A 2 4.78 -3.09 14.90
C GLU A 2 3.25 -2.97 14.95
N THR A 3 2.62 -2.09 14.18
CA THR A 3 1.19 -1.77 14.38
C THR A 3 0.20 -2.45 13.42
N LEU A 4 0.66 -3.26 12.45
CA LEU A 4 -0.22 -3.81 11.41
C LEU A 4 -1.14 -4.93 11.95
N ARG A 5 -0.68 -5.71 12.93
CA ARG A 5 -1.43 -6.84 13.50
C ARG A 5 -2.46 -6.42 14.55
N GLU A 6 -2.27 -5.26 15.17
CA GLU A 6 -3.08 -4.82 16.30
C GLU A 6 -4.24 -3.92 15.88
N LYS A 7 -4.12 -3.23 14.74
CA LYS A 7 -5.19 -2.38 14.22
C LYS A 7 -6.41 -3.24 13.83
N PRO A 8 -7.60 -2.99 14.41
CA PRO A 8 -8.81 -3.76 14.14
C PRO A 8 -9.17 -3.86 12.65
N ALA A 9 -8.85 -2.81 11.88
CA ALA A 9 -9.06 -2.75 10.44
C ALA A 9 -8.23 -3.77 9.64
N PHE A 10 -7.10 -4.26 10.17
CA PHE A 10 -6.15 -5.10 9.43
C PHE A 10 -5.96 -6.49 10.04
N LYS A 11 -6.33 -6.68 11.32
CA LYS A 11 -6.12 -7.93 12.08
C LYS A 11 -6.73 -9.17 11.40
N ASN A 12 -7.92 -9.05 10.83
CA ASN A 12 -8.59 -10.17 10.13
C ASN A 12 -8.11 -10.35 8.68
N LEU A 13 -7.65 -9.27 8.03
CA LEU A 13 -7.21 -9.28 6.64
C LEU A 13 -5.78 -9.83 6.49
N PHE A 14 -4.94 -9.62 7.49
CA PHE A 14 -3.53 -10.01 7.50
C PHE A 14 -3.30 -11.51 7.18
N GLN A 15 -4.20 -12.39 7.64
CA GLN A 15 -4.02 -13.84 7.43
C GLN A 15 -4.48 -14.31 6.05
N LYS A 16 -5.56 -13.75 5.51
CA LYS A 16 -6.28 -14.27 4.33
C LYS A 16 -6.14 -13.45 3.06
N HIS A 17 -5.77 -12.17 3.15
CA HIS A 17 -5.84 -11.23 2.03
C HIS A 17 -4.51 -10.54 1.76
N ARG A 18 -3.44 -11.33 1.62
CA ARG A 18 -2.11 -10.84 1.23
C ARG A 18 -2.01 -10.77 -0.30
N CYS A 19 -1.45 -9.70 -0.82
CA CYS A 19 -1.16 -9.55 -2.25
C CYS A 19 0.24 -8.95 -2.47
N ILE A 20 0.75 -9.12 -3.68
CA ILE A 20 1.93 -8.41 -4.16
C ILE A 20 1.44 -7.37 -5.16
N THR A 21 1.72 -6.10 -4.91
CA THR A 21 1.41 -5.00 -5.82
C THR A 21 2.63 -4.74 -6.69
N PRO A 22 2.57 -4.98 -8.01
CA PRO A 22 3.65 -4.60 -8.90
C PRO A 22 3.62 -3.08 -9.14
N ALA A 23 4.76 -2.41 -9.03
CA ALA A 23 4.91 -1.03 -9.50
C ALA A 23 6.33 -0.77 -10.03
N ASN A 24 6.50 0.23 -10.88
CA ASN A 24 7.82 0.58 -11.42
C ASN A 24 8.72 1.28 -10.38
N GLY A 25 8.15 1.79 -9.31
CA GLY A 25 8.83 2.54 -8.25
C GLY A 25 7.83 3.22 -7.33
N PHE A 26 8.32 3.96 -6.33
CA PHE A 26 7.51 4.77 -5.43
C PHE A 26 8.16 6.12 -5.20
N TYR A 27 7.36 7.10 -4.78
CA TYR A 27 7.85 8.41 -4.40
C TYR A 27 7.95 8.51 -2.88
N GLU A 28 9.06 9.06 -2.40
CA GLU A 28 9.22 9.44 -1.01
C GLU A 28 9.52 10.93 -0.92
N TRP A 29 8.93 11.61 0.07
CA TRP A 29 9.11 13.06 0.23
C TRP A 29 10.06 13.33 1.37
N ASP A 30 11.20 13.95 1.07
CA ASP A 30 12.09 14.45 2.10
C ASP A 30 11.52 15.74 2.68
N THR A 31 11.05 15.64 3.91
CA THR A 31 10.49 16.74 4.69
C THR A 31 11.55 17.62 5.35
N LYS A 32 12.84 17.22 5.32
CA LYS A 32 13.96 17.94 5.92
C LYS A 32 14.71 18.83 4.93
N SER A 33 14.34 18.79 3.65
CA SER A 33 14.95 19.65 2.64
C SER A 33 14.68 21.12 2.93
N THR A 34 15.73 21.94 2.85
CA THR A 34 15.71 23.38 3.16
C THR A 34 14.76 24.17 2.25
N ASN A 35 14.39 23.61 1.10
CA ASN A 35 13.51 24.25 0.11
C ASN A 35 12.08 23.67 0.09
N GLY A 36 11.67 22.94 1.14
CA GLY A 36 10.35 22.31 1.25
C GLY A 36 10.35 20.82 0.92
N LYS A 37 9.16 20.19 0.87
CA LYS A 37 9.03 18.73 0.64
C LYS A 37 9.53 18.33 -0.76
N GLN A 38 10.76 17.84 -0.84
CA GLN A 38 11.36 17.38 -2.10
C GLN A 38 10.94 15.92 -2.37
N PRO A 39 10.27 15.61 -3.50
CA PRO A 39 10.00 14.22 -3.87
C PRO A 39 11.24 13.54 -4.46
N TYR A 40 11.44 12.28 -4.09
CA TYR A 40 12.42 11.36 -4.65
C TYR A 40 11.71 10.16 -5.25
N TYR A 41 12.06 9.80 -6.48
CA TYR A 41 11.57 8.58 -7.10
C TYR A 41 12.55 7.43 -6.85
N ILE A 42 12.08 6.39 -6.17
CA ILE A 42 12.87 5.20 -5.81
C ILE A 42 12.43 4.05 -6.72
N THR A 43 13.39 3.47 -7.44
CA THR A 43 13.18 2.36 -8.38
C THR A 43 14.37 1.39 -8.35
N LEU A 44 14.20 0.20 -8.93
CA LEU A 44 15.29 -0.78 -9.07
C LEU A 44 16.26 -0.36 -10.17
N LEU A 45 17.55 -0.64 -9.97
CA LEU A 45 18.61 -0.32 -10.92
C LEU A 45 18.37 -0.96 -12.31
N ASN A 46 17.79 -2.15 -12.33
CA ASN A 46 17.46 -2.88 -13.55
C ASN A 46 16.12 -2.44 -14.19
N LYS A 47 15.45 -1.41 -13.65
CA LYS A 47 14.15 -0.89 -14.11
C LYS A 47 13.03 -1.95 -14.20
N THR A 48 13.16 -3.07 -13.48
CA THR A 48 12.09 -4.07 -13.39
C THR A 48 11.04 -3.65 -12.37
N ASN A 49 9.86 -4.28 -12.40
CA ASN A 49 8.81 -4.02 -11.43
C ASN A 49 9.25 -4.42 -10.01
N ILE A 50 8.98 -3.54 -9.05
CA ILE A 50 9.07 -3.79 -7.62
C ILE A 50 7.76 -4.45 -7.18
N GLY A 51 7.86 -5.52 -6.40
CA GLY A 51 6.72 -6.10 -5.70
C GLY A 51 6.62 -5.54 -4.28
N TYR A 52 5.53 -4.84 -3.97
CA TYR A 52 5.23 -4.38 -2.61
C TYR A 52 4.32 -5.38 -1.92
N ALA A 53 4.63 -5.73 -0.67
CA ALA A 53 3.73 -6.52 0.16
C ALA A 53 2.53 -5.66 0.57
N GLY A 54 1.34 -6.03 0.10
CA GLY A 54 0.09 -5.35 0.41
C GLY A 54 -0.92 -6.28 1.07
N ILE A 55 -1.96 -5.67 1.63
CA ILE A 55 -3.14 -6.35 2.13
C ILE A 55 -4.35 -5.79 1.40
N TYR A 56 -5.29 -6.63 0.99
CA TYR A 56 -6.51 -6.17 0.35
C TYR A 56 -7.76 -6.46 1.19
N ASP A 57 -8.81 -5.70 0.95
CA ASP A 57 -10.15 -5.93 1.51
C ASP A 57 -11.20 -5.88 0.40
N ILE A 58 -12.32 -6.57 0.63
CA ILE A 58 -13.49 -6.54 -0.22
C ILE A 58 -14.63 -5.96 0.61
N TRP A 59 -15.02 -4.73 0.30
CA TRP A 59 -16.17 -4.09 0.91
C TRP A 59 -17.38 -4.17 -0.02
N GLN A 60 -18.53 -4.58 0.53
CA GLN A 60 -19.79 -4.56 -0.20
C GLN A 60 -20.61 -3.34 0.21
N ASN A 61 -21.07 -2.58 -0.78
CA ASN A 61 -21.97 -1.47 -0.54
C ASN A 61 -23.33 -1.98 -0.05
N PRO A 62 -23.81 -1.57 1.13
CA PRO A 62 -25.06 -2.09 1.69
C PRO A 62 -26.30 -1.68 0.88
N THR A 63 -26.23 -0.58 0.14
CA THR A 63 -27.35 -0.05 -0.65
C THR A 63 -27.34 -0.56 -2.09
N THR A 64 -26.19 -0.49 -2.75
CA THR A 64 -26.07 -0.84 -4.18
C THR A 64 -25.65 -2.29 -4.43
N LYS A 65 -25.27 -3.03 -3.36
CA LYS A 65 -24.67 -4.37 -3.40
C LYS A 65 -23.37 -4.49 -4.20
N GLU A 66 -22.79 -3.38 -4.63
CA GLU A 66 -21.53 -3.32 -5.37
C GLU A 66 -20.35 -3.80 -4.51
N LEU A 67 -19.45 -4.58 -5.10
CA LEU A 67 -18.21 -5.03 -4.45
C LEU A 67 -17.05 -4.11 -4.82
N LYS A 68 -16.43 -3.49 -3.83
CA LYS A 68 -15.23 -2.67 -3.98
C LYS A 68 -14.02 -3.36 -3.37
N LYS A 69 -12.97 -3.51 -4.17
CA LYS A 69 -11.67 -4.02 -3.70
C LYS A 69 -10.76 -2.85 -3.35
N ASN A 70 -10.21 -2.85 -2.14
CA ASN A 70 -9.24 -1.86 -1.69
C ASN A 70 -7.92 -2.57 -1.39
N VAL A 71 -6.79 -1.95 -1.72
CA VAL A 71 -5.44 -2.45 -1.40
C VAL A 71 -4.76 -1.42 -0.51
N ALA A 72 -4.14 -1.89 0.57
CA ALA A 72 -3.39 -1.12 1.56
C ALA A 72 -1.94 -1.60 1.62
#